data_AF-A0A525D9A0-F1
#
_entry.id   AF-A0A525D9A0-F1
#
_cell.length_a   1.000
_cell.length_b   1.000
_cell.length_c   1.000
_cell.angle_alpha   90.00
_cell.angle_beta   90.00
_cell.angle_gamma   90.00
#
_symmetry.space_group_name_H-M   'P 1'
#
loop_
_entity.id
_entity.type
_entity.pdbx_description
1 polymer ?
#
loop_
_entity_poly.entity_id
_entity_poly.type
_entity_poly.pdbx_seq_one_letter_code
_entity_poly.pdbx_strand_id
1 'polypeptide(L)'
;MNFRSGFYVLAVLVVCIITTVQIKAQTEYGSSPYFTDTIVTTSDSHLLLFSELRNSLTEEMLEGLHSGIPVSFLFFLKLEKSGPNWPNNNLVEMEFNHRLSFDTLKELYTVTTDESSRKKLITPTLSDALEHLNSINGLKIIELKSLNPDGKYKISIKADLYKKTLPMSLHTYIPFLSWWDLNTDWFSVEFTY
;
A
#
# COMPACT_ATOMS: atom_id res chain seq x y z
N MET A 1 32.20 14.21 -64.70
CA MET A 1 33.08 15.32 -64.28
C MET A 1 32.21 16.44 -63.72
N ASN A 2 32.30 16.64 -62.40
CA ASN A 2 32.00 17.86 -61.63
C ASN A 2 30.59 18.49 -61.64
N PHE A 3 29.87 18.20 -60.55
CA PHE A 3 29.19 19.10 -59.59
C PHE A 3 29.08 20.62 -59.92
N ARG A 4 27.85 21.17 -59.76
CA ARG A 4 27.46 22.41 -59.02
C ARG A 4 26.02 22.80 -59.40
N SER A 5 25.02 22.48 -58.57
CA SER A 5 24.41 23.32 -57.53
C SER A 5 23.52 24.46 -58.05
N GLY A 6 22.20 24.27 -57.97
CA GLY A 6 21.18 25.30 -58.18
C GLY A 6 19.97 24.99 -57.29
N PHE A 7 19.86 25.77 -56.23
CA PHE A 7 18.98 25.65 -55.08
C PHE A 7 17.50 25.83 -55.47
N TYR A 8 16.67 24.78 -55.33
CA TYR A 8 15.22 24.94 -55.27
C TYR A 8 14.68 24.32 -53.98
N VAL A 9 14.40 25.24 -53.08
CA VAL A 9 13.56 25.12 -51.90
C VAL A 9 12.27 24.41 -52.27
N LEU A 10 12.04 23.20 -51.74
CA LEU A 10 10.68 22.68 -51.60
C LEU A 10 10.52 22.13 -50.18
N ALA A 11 9.59 22.76 -49.48
CA ALA A 11 9.28 22.61 -48.08
C ALA A 11 9.05 21.14 -47.69
N VAL A 12 9.92 20.60 -46.84
CA VAL A 12 9.60 19.43 -46.02
C VAL A 12 8.75 19.96 -44.87
N LEU A 13 7.45 19.79 -45.01
CA LEU A 13 6.46 19.95 -43.95
C LEU A 13 6.77 18.87 -42.88
N VAL A 14 7.68 19.19 -41.95
CA VAL A 14 7.81 18.43 -40.71
C VAL A 14 6.61 18.81 -39.86
N VAL A 15 5.51 18.09 -40.07
CA VAL A 15 4.41 18.07 -39.11
C VAL A 15 4.94 17.26 -37.92
N CYS A 16 5.60 17.96 -37.00
CA CYS A 16 5.73 17.49 -35.63
C CYS A 16 4.30 17.40 -35.08
N ILE A 17 3.70 16.21 -35.16
CA ILE A 17 2.60 15.86 -34.27
C ILE A 17 3.22 15.86 -32.88
N ILE A 18 3.12 17.01 -32.22
CA ILE A 18 3.24 17.10 -30.77
C ILE A 18 1.94 16.50 -30.27
N THR A 19 1.85 15.17 -30.20
CA THR A 19 0.84 14.55 -29.35
C THR A 19 1.23 14.94 -27.94
N THR A 20 0.58 15.97 -27.41
CA THR A 20 0.55 16.19 -25.97
C THR A 20 -0.03 14.91 -25.38
N VAL A 21 0.81 14.04 -24.84
CA VAL A 21 0.37 13.00 -23.94
C VAL A 21 -0.17 13.75 -22.72
N GLN A 22 -1.48 13.98 -22.74
CA GLN A 22 -2.20 14.44 -21.57
C GLN A 22 -2.17 13.26 -20.61
N ILE A 23 -1.19 13.20 -19.72
CA ILE A 23 -1.23 12.32 -18.56
C ILE A 23 -2.36 12.87 -17.69
N LYS A 24 -3.58 12.39 -17.92
CA LYS A 24 -4.64 12.54 -16.93
C LYS A 24 -4.20 11.70 -15.74
N ALA A 25 -3.71 12.35 -14.70
CA ALA A 25 -3.71 11.76 -13.37
C ALA A 25 -5.18 11.48 -13.01
N GLN A 26 -5.66 10.27 -13.29
CA GLN A 26 -6.92 9.79 -12.74
C GLN A 26 -6.65 9.51 -11.27
N THR A 27 -6.88 10.50 -10.42
CA THR A 27 -7.18 10.22 -9.03
C THR A 27 -8.59 9.63 -9.01
N GLU A 28 -8.70 8.30 -9.04
CA GLU A 28 -9.96 7.59 -8.79
C GLU A 28 -10.35 7.76 -7.31
N TYR A 29 -10.91 8.93 -6.99
CA TYR A 29 -11.65 9.09 -5.74
C TYR A 29 -13.01 8.40 -5.91
N GLY A 30 -13.20 7.25 -5.25
CA GLY A 30 -14.49 6.55 -5.18
C GLY A 30 -14.47 5.02 -5.35
N SER A 31 -13.34 4.41 -5.70
CA SER A 31 -13.18 2.94 -5.68
C SER A 31 -12.76 2.45 -4.30
N SER A 32 -13.22 1.26 -3.91
CA SER A 32 -12.83 0.62 -2.65
C SER A 32 -11.31 0.43 -2.60
N PRO A 33 -10.68 0.49 -1.41
CA PRO A 33 -9.26 0.26 -1.30
C PRO A 33 -8.91 -1.17 -1.70
N TYR A 34 -7.74 -1.35 -2.30
CA TYR A 34 -7.26 -2.66 -2.73
C TYR A 34 -5.73 -2.73 -2.69
N PHE A 35 -5.22 -3.95 -2.62
CA PHE A 35 -3.78 -4.21 -2.71
C PHE A 35 -3.33 -4.37 -4.15
N THR A 36 -2.19 -3.79 -4.48
CA THR A 36 -1.47 -3.92 -5.76
C THR A 36 -0.01 -4.26 -5.51
N ASP A 37 0.71 -4.62 -6.57
CA ASP A 37 2.16 -4.82 -6.56
C ASP A 37 2.61 -5.81 -5.47
N THR A 38 1.75 -6.80 -5.21
CA THR A 38 1.97 -7.79 -4.17
C THR A 38 2.99 -8.83 -4.65
N ILE A 39 4.15 -8.85 -4.00
CA ILE A 39 5.27 -9.74 -4.31
C ILE A 39 5.62 -10.53 -3.06
N VAL A 40 5.64 -11.86 -3.20
CA VAL A 40 6.14 -12.79 -2.20
C VAL A 40 7.49 -13.29 -2.68
N THR A 41 8.53 -13.09 -1.87
CA THR A 41 9.91 -13.48 -2.21
C THR A 41 10.66 -13.96 -0.98
N THR A 42 11.90 -14.37 -1.15
CA THR A 42 12.75 -14.89 -0.08
C THR A 42 13.99 -14.02 0.09
N SER A 43 14.44 -13.90 1.34
CA SER A 43 15.80 -13.46 1.69
C SER A 43 16.66 -14.69 1.98
N ASP A 44 17.86 -14.50 2.50
CA ASP A 44 18.73 -15.61 2.94
C ASP A 44 18.09 -16.48 4.04
N SER A 45 17.10 -15.97 4.78
CA SER A 45 16.56 -16.65 5.96
C SER A 45 15.05 -16.56 6.16
N HIS A 46 14.37 -15.60 5.53
CA HIS A 46 12.94 -15.34 5.74
C HIS A 46 12.17 -15.22 4.44
N LEU A 47 10.89 -15.62 4.49
CA LEU A 47 9.88 -15.24 3.52
C LEU A 47 9.50 -13.77 3.73
N LEU A 48 9.50 -13.00 2.65
CA LEU A 48 9.23 -11.57 2.63
C LEU A 48 7.97 -11.27 1.82
N LEU A 49 7.18 -10.31 2.31
CA LEU A 49 6.06 -9.72 1.58
C LEU A 49 6.34 -8.26 1.25
N PHE A 50 6.06 -7.92 -0.01
CA PHE A 50 5.90 -6.55 -0.49
C PHE A 50 4.49 -6.38 -1.03
N SER A 51 3.86 -5.26 -0.76
CA SER A 51 2.53 -4.93 -1.30
C SER A 51 2.26 -3.44 -1.11
N GLU A 52 1.41 -2.87 -1.95
CA GLU A 52 1.01 -1.47 -1.85
C GLU A 52 -0.51 -1.33 -1.82
N LEU A 53 -1.00 -0.48 -0.92
CA LEU A 53 -2.42 -0.18 -0.77
C LEU A 53 -2.81 1.03 -1.64
N ARG A 54 -3.85 0.88 -2.46
CA ARG A 54 -4.43 1.97 -3.28
C ARG A 54 -5.75 2.44 -2.69
N ASN A 55 -6.11 3.68 -3.01
CA ASN A 55 -7.38 4.32 -2.66
C ASN A 55 -7.69 4.26 -1.16
N SER A 56 -6.66 4.46 -0.34
CA SER A 56 -6.70 4.21 1.10
C SER A 56 -7.21 5.37 1.95
N LEU A 57 -7.42 6.56 1.37
CA LEU A 57 -7.93 7.73 2.06
C LEU A 57 -9.14 8.34 1.34
N THR A 58 -10.16 8.68 2.12
CA THR A 58 -11.27 9.51 1.67
C THR A 58 -10.98 10.99 1.92
N GLU A 59 -11.75 11.86 1.27
CA GLU A 59 -11.69 13.32 1.52
C GLU A 59 -11.96 13.64 3.00
N GLU A 60 -12.96 12.99 3.60
CA GLU A 60 -13.30 13.17 5.01
C GLU A 60 -12.16 12.77 5.97
N MET A 61 -11.43 11.69 5.63
CA MET A 61 -10.24 11.30 6.39
C MET A 61 -9.13 12.36 6.28
N LEU A 62 -8.95 12.96 5.10
CA LEU A 62 -7.98 14.03 4.87
C LEU A 62 -8.35 15.31 5.63
N GLU A 63 -9.63 15.71 5.60
CA GLU A 63 -10.13 16.86 6.37
C GLU A 63 -9.94 16.66 7.88
N GLY A 64 -10.25 15.46 8.38
CA GLY A 64 -10.00 15.08 9.77
C GLY A 64 -8.50 15.15 10.10
N LEU A 65 -7.65 14.62 9.23
CA LEU A 65 -6.20 14.67 9.36
C LEU A 65 -5.68 16.10 9.48
N HIS A 66 -6.11 17.00 8.61
CA HIS A 66 -5.73 18.42 8.65
C HIS A 66 -6.32 19.17 9.85
N SER A 67 -7.35 18.63 10.48
CA SER A 67 -7.88 19.11 11.77
C SER A 67 -7.10 18.55 12.98
N GLY A 68 -6.00 17.84 12.74
CA GLY A 68 -5.15 17.23 13.78
C GLY A 68 -5.61 15.86 14.25
N ILE A 69 -6.57 15.23 13.55
CA ILE A 69 -7.07 13.89 13.89
C ILE A 69 -6.28 12.83 13.12
N PRO A 70 -5.48 11.99 13.79
CA PRO A 70 -4.66 11.00 13.10
C PRO A 70 -5.49 9.86 12.51
N VAL A 71 -5.01 9.34 11.38
CA VAL A 71 -5.54 8.19 10.65
C VAL A 71 -4.73 6.95 10.96
N SER A 72 -5.36 5.77 11.01
CA SER A 72 -4.66 4.50 11.28
C SER A 72 -5.17 3.37 10.41
N PHE A 73 -4.25 2.62 9.83
CA PHE A 73 -4.52 1.44 9.04
C PHE A 73 -4.08 0.22 9.85
N LEU A 74 -4.95 -0.77 9.98
CA LEU A 74 -4.64 -2.06 10.58
C LEU A 74 -4.59 -3.10 9.48
N PHE A 75 -3.44 -3.74 9.35
CA PHE A 75 -3.21 -4.81 8.39
C PHE A 75 -3.31 -6.15 9.08
N PHE A 76 -4.00 -7.08 8.43
CA PHE A 76 -4.10 -8.47 8.84
C PHE A 76 -3.42 -9.34 7.78
N LEU A 77 -2.54 -10.23 8.21
CA LEU A 77 -1.85 -11.17 7.33
C LEU A 77 -2.01 -12.59 7.85
N LYS A 78 -2.30 -13.51 6.94
CA LYS A 78 -2.35 -14.95 7.21
C LYS A 78 -1.48 -15.71 6.23
N LEU A 79 -0.63 -16.60 6.73
CA LEU A 79 0.08 -17.59 5.93
C LEU A 79 -0.49 -18.96 6.24
N GLU A 80 -0.92 -19.67 5.20
CA GLU A 80 -1.51 -20.99 5.32
C GLU A 80 -0.85 -21.99 4.37
N LYS A 81 -0.79 -23.27 4.74
CA LYS A 81 -0.52 -24.36 3.78
C LYS A 81 -1.72 -24.53 2.84
N SER A 82 -1.47 -24.64 1.54
CA SER A 82 -2.52 -24.87 0.53
C SER A 82 -2.50 -26.34 0.08
N GLY A 83 -3.60 -27.08 0.30
CA GLY A 83 -3.71 -28.48 -0.13
C GLY A 83 -4.85 -29.26 0.54
N PRO A 84 -5.32 -30.37 -0.06
CA PRO A 84 -6.54 -31.07 0.35
C PRO A 84 -6.46 -31.81 1.70
N ASN A 85 -5.29 -31.96 2.32
CA ASN A 85 -5.07 -32.87 3.45
C ASN A 85 -4.66 -32.21 4.79
N TRP A 86 -4.89 -30.90 5.00
CA TRP A 86 -4.46 -30.22 6.24
C TRP A 86 -5.61 -29.58 7.02
N PRO A 87 -6.15 -30.23 8.08
CA PRO A 87 -7.24 -29.70 8.90
C PRO A 87 -6.82 -28.61 9.92
N ASN A 88 -5.58 -28.11 9.85
CA ASN A 88 -5.14 -26.89 10.53
C ASN A 88 -3.92 -26.36 9.75
N ASN A 89 -4.18 -25.55 8.74
CA ASN A 89 -3.17 -25.13 7.78
C ASN A 89 -2.57 -23.75 8.09
N ASN A 90 -3.05 -23.05 9.12
CA ASN A 90 -2.49 -21.76 9.51
C ASN A 90 -1.09 -21.92 10.08
N LEU A 91 -0.13 -21.17 9.54
CA LEU A 91 1.26 -21.13 9.99
C LEU A 91 1.58 -19.83 10.71
N VAL A 92 1.01 -18.71 10.25
CA VAL A 92 1.26 -17.38 10.80
C VAL A 92 -0.01 -16.56 10.69
N GLU A 93 -0.35 -15.85 11.76
CA GLU A 93 -1.24 -14.70 11.75
C GLU A 93 -0.50 -13.49 12.31
N MET A 94 -0.55 -12.36 11.62
CA MET A 94 0.06 -11.11 12.06
C MET A 94 -0.91 -9.95 11.95
N GLU A 95 -0.80 -9.03 12.89
CA GLU A 95 -1.47 -7.75 12.89
C GLU A 95 -0.45 -6.64 13.11
N PHE A 96 -0.49 -5.61 12.28
CA PHE A 96 0.40 -4.45 12.40
C PHE A 96 -0.28 -3.17 11.93
N ASN A 97 0.14 -2.02 12.47
CA ASN A 97 -0.48 -0.74 12.15
C ASN A 97 0.48 0.19 11.42
N HIS A 98 -0.08 0.93 10.47
CA HIS A 98 0.51 2.18 10.02
C HIS A 98 -0.35 3.36 10.48
N ARG A 99 0.29 4.48 10.85
CA ARG A 99 -0.40 5.66 11.36
C ARG A 99 0.10 6.91 10.67
N LEU A 100 -0.83 7.75 10.24
CA LEU A 100 -0.58 9.08 9.67
C LEU A 100 -1.13 10.15 10.61
N SER A 101 -0.32 11.16 10.92
CA SER A 101 -0.75 12.35 11.67
C SER A 101 -0.20 13.61 11.01
N PHE A 102 -0.93 14.72 11.15
CA PHE A 102 -0.50 16.03 10.68
C PHE A 102 -0.36 17.00 11.86
N ASP A 103 0.81 17.62 12.00
CA ASP A 103 1.07 18.68 12.97
C ASP A 103 0.67 20.01 12.35
N THR A 104 -0.47 20.58 12.77
CA THR A 104 -1.04 21.81 12.20
C THR A 104 -0.22 23.06 12.50
N LEU A 105 0.63 23.03 13.53
CA LEU A 105 1.50 24.17 13.86
C LEU A 105 2.78 24.16 13.04
N LYS A 106 3.29 22.97 12.72
CA LYS A 106 4.52 22.80 11.94
C LYS A 106 4.29 22.53 10.46
N GLU A 107 3.05 22.22 10.09
CA GLU A 107 2.64 21.80 8.75
C GLU A 107 3.42 20.57 8.26
N LEU A 108 3.61 19.59 9.16
CA LEU A 108 4.38 18.37 8.88
C LEU A 108 3.51 17.12 9.05
N TYR A 109 3.63 16.21 8.09
CA TYR A 109 3.13 14.85 8.19
C TYR A 109 4.10 13.97 8.94
N THR A 110 3.55 13.04 9.71
CA THR A 110 4.30 12.00 10.40
C THR A 110 3.67 10.65 10.11
N VAL A 111 4.47 9.71 9.61
CA VAL A 111 4.07 8.30 9.40
C VAL A 111 4.82 7.44 10.41
N THR A 112 4.12 6.49 11.02
CA THR A 112 4.73 5.44 11.86
C THR A 112 4.25 4.07 11.40
N THR A 113 5.18 3.12 11.23
CA THR A 113 4.84 1.72 10.85
C THR A 113 5.42 0.72 11.84
N ASP A 114 4.57 -0.17 12.37
CA ASP A 114 4.93 -1.05 13.49
C ASP A 114 5.92 -2.15 13.11
N GLU A 115 5.72 -2.77 11.95
CA GLU A 115 6.45 -3.93 11.43
C GLU A 115 7.90 -3.62 11.06
N SER A 116 8.22 -2.35 10.79
CA SER A 116 9.58 -1.89 10.51
C SER A 116 10.28 -1.32 11.74
N SER A 117 10.09 -1.94 12.92
CA SER A 117 10.65 -1.45 14.20
C SER A 117 10.17 -0.05 14.60
N ARG A 118 8.90 0.28 14.34
CA ARG A 118 8.33 1.61 14.60
C ARG A 118 9.10 2.74 13.92
N LYS A 119 9.52 2.50 12.66
CA LYS A 119 10.13 3.56 11.84
C LYS A 119 9.19 4.75 11.77
N LYS A 120 9.77 5.93 11.92
CA LYS A 120 9.07 7.21 11.87
C LYS A 120 9.59 8.01 10.69
N LEU A 121 8.70 8.39 9.79
CA LEU A 121 8.96 9.37 8.74
C LEU A 121 8.33 10.69 9.14
N ILE A 122 9.03 11.80 8.90
CA ILE A 122 8.49 13.16 8.99
C ILE A 122 8.75 13.84 7.66
N THR A 123 7.70 14.38 7.03
CA THR A 123 7.78 15.01 5.69
C THR A 123 6.79 16.17 5.58
N PRO A 124 7.11 17.23 4.82
CA PRO A 124 6.16 18.31 4.54
C PRO A 124 5.11 17.93 3.48
N THR A 125 5.28 16.85 2.72
CA THR A 125 4.38 16.51 1.63
C THR A 125 3.46 15.34 1.97
N LEU A 126 2.18 15.46 1.57
CA LEU A 126 1.22 14.36 1.69
C LEU A 126 1.64 13.17 0.83
N SER A 127 2.14 13.42 -0.39
CA SER A 127 2.52 12.36 -1.32
C SER A 127 3.55 11.41 -0.72
N ASP A 128 4.64 11.95 -0.16
CA ASP A 128 5.68 11.12 0.47
C ASP A 128 5.11 10.38 1.69
N ALA A 129 4.25 11.05 2.47
CA ALA A 129 3.59 10.42 3.61
C ALA A 129 2.71 9.24 3.18
N LEU A 130 1.98 9.37 2.06
CA LEU A 130 1.11 8.31 1.55
C LEU A 130 1.89 7.15 0.95
N GLU A 131 3.02 7.41 0.26
CA GLU A 131 3.89 6.33 -0.23
C GLU A 131 4.32 5.42 0.92
N HIS A 132 4.77 6.01 2.03
CA HIS A 132 5.18 5.24 3.20
C HIS A 132 4.01 4.65 4.00
N LEU A 133 2.87 5.35 4.08
CA LEU A 133 1.67 4.85 4.77
C LEU A 133 1.08 3.62 4.07
N ASN A 134 1.14 3.58 2.74
CA ASN A 134 0.49 2.54 1.93
C ASN A 134 1.38 1.34 1.62
N SER A 135 2.69 1.43 1.87
CA SER A 135 3.64 0.40 1.44
C SER A 135 3.97 -0.58 2.55
N ILE A 136 3.73 -1.86 2.31
CA ILE A 136 4.31 -2.97 3.08
C ILE A 136 5.64 -3.32 2.40
N ASN A 137 6.77 -3.01 3.07
CA ASN A 137 8.09 -3.12 2.47
C ASN A 137 8.97 -4.15 3.18
N GLY A 138 9.00 -5.38 2.64
CA GLY A 138 9.89 -6.44 3.11
C GLY A 138 9.48 -6.98 4.48
N LEU A 139 8.18 -7.14 4.71
CA LEU A 139 7.63 -7.72 5.93
C LEU A 139 8.12 -9.17 6.07
N LYS A 140 8.82 -9.47 7.16
CA LYS A 140 9.29 -10.83 7.48
C LYS A 140 8.11 -11.64 8.01
N ILE A 141 7.69 -12.66 7.26
CA ILE A 141 6.54 -13.49 7.64
C ILE A 141 6.97 -14.67 8.50
N ILE A 142 7.92 -15.47 8.00
CA ILE A 142 8.38 -16.70 8.66
C ILE A 142 9.81 -17.01 8.24
N GLU A 143 10.56 -17.69 9.10
CA GLU A 143 11.85 -18.26 8.73
C GLU A 143 11.67 -19.38 7.69
N LEU A 144 12.53 -19.39 6.66
CA LEU A 144 12.48 -20.35 5.56
C LEU A 144 12.67 -21.80 6.01
N LYS A 145 13.43 -22.02 7.09
CA LYS A 145 13.64 -23.36 7.68
C LYS A 145 12.35 -23.99 8.23
N SER A 146 11.31 -23.18 8.46
CA SER A 146 10.00 -23.62 8.94
C SER A 146 9.06 -24.01 7.79
N LEU A 147 9.47 -23.76 6.54
CA LEU A 147 8.76 -24.16 5.34
C LEU A 147 9.31 -25.49 4.80
N ASN A 148 8.43 -26.29 4.21
CA ASN A 148 8.77 -27.54 3.55
C ASN A 148 9.11 -27.22 2.09
N PRO A 149 10.25 -27.73 1.56
CA PRO A 149 10.53 -27.66 0.13
C PRO A 149 9.44 -28.32 -0.70
N ASP A 150 9.15 -27.75 -1.86
CA ASP A 150 8.04 -28.05 -2.76
C ASP A 150 6.64 -27.92 -2.10
N GLY A 151 6.57 -27.22 -0.97
CA GLY A 151 5.34 -26.98 -0.22
C GLY A 151 4.49 -25.92 -0.90
N LYS A 152 3.17 -26.13 -0.95
CA LYS A 152 2.22 -25.13 -1.45
C LYS A 152 1.67 -24.31 -0.30
N TYR A 153 1.63 -23.00 -0.50
CA TYR A 153 1.25 -22.03 0.51
C TYR A 153 0.36 -20.94 -0.08
N LYS A 154 -0.40 -20.28 0.79
CA LYS A 154 -1.25 -19.13 0.46
C LYS A 154 -1.01 -18.03 1.48
N ILE A 155 -0.66 -16.84 1.02
CA ILE A 155 -0.65 -15.62 1.82
C ILE A 155 -1.94 -14.87 1.53
N SER A 156 -2.65 -14.46 2.59
CA SER A 156 -3.82 -13.61 2.52
C SER A 156 -3.56 -12.33 3.30
N ILE A 157 -3.88 -11.18 2.71
CA ILE A 157 -3.77 -9.87 3.34
C ILE A 157 -5.08 -9.10 3.26
N LYS A 158 -5.38 -8.33 4.30
CA LYS A 158 -6.53 -7.43 4.41
C LYS A 158 -6.10 -6.15 5.14
N ALA A 159 -6.70 -5.02 4.82
CA ALA A 159 -6.55 -3.80 5.60
C ALA A 159 -7.91 -3.23 6.02
N ASP A 160 -7.98 -2.77 7.28
CA ASP A 160 -9.05 -1.94 7.80
C ASP A 160 -8.51 -0.52 8.01
N LEU A 161 -9.19 0.48 7.43
CA LEU A 161 -8.74 1.86 7.34
C LEU A 161 -9.66 2.73 8.20
N TYR A 162 -9.25 3.04 9.43
CA TYR A 162 -10.10 3.65 10.44
C TYR A 162 -9.48 4.90 11.07
N LYS A 163 -10.33 5.70 11.72
CA LYS A 163 -9.91 6.74 12.67
C LYS A 163 -9.80 6.11 14.05
N LYS A 164 -8.59 5.99 14.58
CA LYS A 164 -8.41 5.51 15.96
C LYS A 164 -8.75 6.62 16.95
N THR A 165 -10.00 6.69 17.40
CA THR A 165 -10.39 7.44 18.61
C THR A 165 -11.06 6.51 19.60
N LEU A 166 -10.31 5.55 20.16
CA LEU A 166 -10.76 4.80 21.34
C LEU A 166 -9.60 4.59 22.30
N PRO A 167 -9.57 5.29 23.46
CA PRO A 167 -8.70 4.94 24.57
C PRO A 167 -9.10 3.56 25.14
N MET A 168 -8.12 2.85 25.71
CA MET A 168 -8.16 1.41 26.05
C MET A 168 -9.11 1.01 27.20
N SER A 169 -10.09 1.85 27.57
CA SER A 169 -10.95 1.67 28.74
C SER A 169 -12.46 1.62 28.42
N LEU A 170 -12.86 1.53 27.15
CA LEU A 170 -14.28 1.48 26.75
C LEU A 170 -14.56 0.27 25.85
N HIS A 171 -14.74 -0.90 26.47
CA HIS A 171 -15.07 -2.15 25.77
C HIS A 171 -16.57 -2.51 25.73
N THR A 172 -17.50 -1.66 26.18
CA THR A 172 -18.86 -2.18 26.44
C THR A 172 -20.04 -1.39 25.87
N TYR A 173 -20.00 -0.07 25.63
CA TYR A 173 -21.21 0.62 25.13
C TYR A 173 -20.90 1.84 24.27
N ILE A 174 -20.76 1.65 22.95
CA ILE A 174 -20.73 2.78 22.00
C ILE A 174 -21.58 2.42 20.76
N PRO A 175 -22.78 3.01 20.58
CA PRO A 175 -23.63 2.77 19.41
C PRO A 175 -23.19 3.55 18.15
N PHE A 176 -22.00 4.15 18.15
CA PHE A 176 -21.46 4.98 17.07
C PHE A 176 -20.29 4.33 16.29
N LEU A 177 -20.18 3.00 16.35
CA LEU A 177 -19.18 2.17 15.66
C LEU A 177 -19.32 2.14 14.12
N SER A 178 -19.91 3.16 13.49
CA SER A 178 -20.20 3.19 12.05
C SER A 178 -19.55 4.37 11.35
N TRP A 179 -18.39 4.83 11.84
CA TRP A 179 -17.71 5.97 11.23
C TRP A 179 -16.37 5.45 10.71
N TRP A 180 -16.32 5.33 9.37
CA TRP A 180 -15.34 4.71 8.46
C TRP A 180 -15.32 3.17 8.39
N ASP A 181 -16.31 2.58 7.71
CA ASP A 181 -16.27 1.17 7.26
C ASP A 181 -15.45 1.02 5.97
N LEU A 182 -14.25 1.63 5.91
CA LEU A 182 -13.37 1.50 4.75
C LEU A 182 -12.41 0.33 5.01
N ASN A 183 -12.58 -0.73 4.26
CA ASN A 183 -11.73 -1.91 4.31
C ASN A 183 -11.47 -2.45 2.91
N THR A 184 -10.42 -3.25 2.80
CA THR A 184 -10.21 -4.08 1.61
C THR A 184 -10.92 -5.41 1.81
N ASP A 185 -11.29 -6.04 0.69
CA ASP A 185 -11.48 -7.49 0.69
C ASP A 185 -10.16 -8.22 0.99
N TRP A 186 -10.26 -9.51 1.32
CA TRP A 186 -9.08 -10.37 1.41
C TRP A 186 -8.43 -10.55 0.04
N PHE A 187 -7.18 -10.11 -0.10
CA PHE A 187 -6.35 -10.39 -1.26
C PHE A 187 -5.45 -11.59 -0.97
N SER A 188 -5.40 -12.57 -1.87
CA SER A 188 -4.63 -13.81 -1.66
C SER A 188 -3.68 -14.11 -2.81
N VAL A 189 -2.50 -14.62 -2.49
CA VAL A 189 -1.50 -15.13 -3.44
C VAL A 189 -1.08 -16.52 -3.02
N GLU A 190 -1.13 -17.47 -3.94
CA GLU A 190 -0.58 -18.81 -3.76
C GLU A 190 0.84 -18.89 -4.32
N PHE A 191 1.71 -19.63 -3.64
CA PHE A 191 3.09 -19.86 -4.08
C PHE A 191 3.59 -21.25 -3.65
N THR A 192 4.67 -21.69 -4.29
CA THR A 192 5.43 -22.87 -3.91
C THR A 192 6.79 -22.44 -3.40
N TYR A 193 7.23 -23.02 -2.29
CA TYR A 193 8.57 -22.81 -1.72
C TYR A 193 9.38 -24.09 -1.80
#